data_AF-A0A093LI72-F1
#
_entry.id   AF-A0A093LI72-F1
#
_cell.length_a   1.000
_cell.length_b   1.000
_cell.length_c   1.000
_cell.angle_alpha   90.00
_cell.angle_beta   90.00
_cell.angle_gamma   90.00
#
_symmetry.space_group_name_H-M   'P 1'
#
loop_
_entity.id
_entity.type
_entity.pdbx_description
1 polymer ?
#
loop_
_entity_poly.entity_id
_entity_poly.type
_entity_poly.pdbx_seq_one_letter_code
_entity_poly.pdbx_strand_id
1 'polypeptide(L)' 'KLKVRRLRLYIRKKFFTERVMTRWNRLRREAVDAPALEVFKARLDEALSNLV' A
#
# COMPACT_ATOMS: atom_id res chain seq x y z
N LYS A 1 26.98 -5.44 -28.52
CA LYS A 1 26.46 -6.39 -27.50
C LYS A 1 25.93 -5.74 -26.19
N LEU A 2 26.23 -4.47 -25.87
CA LEU A 2 25.77 -3.79 -24.63
C LEU A 2 24.26 -3.46 -24.57
N LYS A 3 23.64 -3.15 -25.72
CA LYS A 3 22.20 -2.79 -25.80
C LYS A 3 21.26 -3.88 -25.28
N VAL A 4 21.53 -5.16 -25.57
CA VAL A 4 20.69 -6.29 -25.14
C VAL A 4 20.76 -6.52 -23.61
N ARG A 5 21.92 -6.28 -22.99
CA ARG A 5 22.05 -6.38 -21.52
C ARG A 5 21.30 -5.24 -20.82
N ARG A 6 21.35 -4.02 -21.36
CA ARG A 6 20.56 -2.88 -20.86
C ARG A 6 19.06 -3.12 -20.99
N LEU A 7 18.62 -3.70 -22.12
CA LEU A 7 17.22 -4.05 -22.33
C LEU A 7 16.73 -5.07 -21.30
N ARG A 8 17.49 -6.14 -21.07
CA ARG A 8 17.15 -7.14 -20.03
C ARG A 8 17.10 -6.54 -18.63
N LEU A 9 18.04 -5.65 -18.30
CA LEU A 9 18.04 -4.97 -17.01
C LEU A 9 16.82 -4.06 -16.84
N TYR A 10 16.48 -3.31 -17.88
CA TYR A 10 15.32 -2.41 -17.88
C TYR A 10 14.02 -3.18 -17.71
N ILE A 11 13.85 -4.28 -18.43
CA ILE A 11 12.69 -5.18 -18.29
C ILE A 11 12.61 -5.71 -16.85
N ARG A 12 13.70 -6.28 -16.31
CA ARG A 12 13.73 -6.79 -14.94
C ARG A 12 13.40 -5.72 -13.90
N LYS A 13 13.88 -4.48 -14.11
CA LYS A 13 13.59 -3.34 -13.23
C LYS A 13 12.10 -2.96 -13.28
N LYS A 14 11.49 -2.89 -14.46
CA LYS A 14 10.05 -2.63 -14.62
C LYS A 14 9.19 -3.68 -13.91
N PHE A 15 9.46 -4.97 -14.16
CA PHE A 15 8.72 -6.07 -13.53
C PHE A 15 8.87 -6.08 -12.00
N PHE A 16 10.05 -5.73 -11.48
CA PHE A 16 10.26 -5.64 -10.04
C PHE A 16 9.44 -4.51 -9.43
N THR A 17 9.45 -3.31 -10.04
CA THR A 17 8.66 -2.18 -9.56
C THR A 17 7.17 -2.50 -9.58
N GLU A 18 6.65 -3.11 -10.64
CA GLU A 18 5.24 -3.50 -10.73
C GLU A 18 4.86 -4.50 -9.62
N ARG A 19 5.66 -5.57 -9.41
CA ARG A 19 5.41 -6.53 -8.34
C ARG A 19 5.42 -5.91 -6.94
N VAL A 20 6.38 -5.01 -6.68
CA VAL A 20 6.46 -4.32 -5.38
C VAL A 20 5.25 -3.41 -5.18
N MET A 21 4.84 -2.68 -6.21
CA MET A 21 3.66 -1.80 -6.14
C MET A 21 2.36 -2.58 -5.93
N THR A 22 2.19 -3.75 -6.56
CA THR A 22 1.03 -4.61 -6.30
C THR A 22 0.98 -5.05 -4.84
N ARG A 23 2.13 -5.44 -4.25
CA ARG A 23 2.19 -5.87 -2.85
C ARG A 23 1.96 -4.71 -1.89
N TRP A 24 2.51 -3.54 -2.19
CA TRP A 24 2.27 -2.32 -1.43
C TRP A 24 0.80 -1.91 -1.44
N ASN A 25 0.13 -1.97 -2.60
CA ASN A 25 -1.29 -1.64 -2.71
C ASN A 25 -2.17 -2.63 -1.93
N ARG A 26 -1.81 -3.93 -1.88
CA ARG A 26 -2.50 -4.91 -1.03
C ARG A 26 -2.31 -4.63 0.46
N LEU A 27 -1.07 -4.43 0.89
CA LEU A 27 -0.75 -4.11 2.29
C LEU A 27 -1.43 -2.81 2.74
N ARG A 28 -1.43 -1.78 1.90
CA ARG A 28 -2.10 -0.52 2.20
C ARG A 28 -3.61 -0.70 2.31
N ARG A 29 -4.21 -1.55 1.48
CA ARG A 29 -5.65 -1.87 1.58
C ARG A 29 -5.97 -2.64 2.85
N GLU A 30 -5.19 -3.66 3.18
CA GLU A 30 -5.33 -4.41 4.44
C GLU A 30 -5.11 -3.53 5.68
N ALA A 31 -4.17 -2.57 5.62
CA ALA A 31 -3.94 -1.62 6.70
C ALA A 31 -5.07 -0.60 6.84
N VAL A 32 -5.72 -0.21 5.74
CA VAL A 32 -6.90 0.67 5.76
C VAL A 32 -8.14 -0.08 6.23
N ASP A 33 -8.33 -1.33 5.82
CA ASP A 33 -9.46 -2.17 6.22
C ASP A 33 -9.19 -2.93 7.55
N ALA A 34 -8.14 -2.55 8.27
CA ALA A 34 -7.76 -3.20 9.52
C ALA A 34 -8.80 -2.93 10.61
N PRO A 35 -9.20 -3.94 11.41
CA PRO A 35 -10.14 -3.79 12.52
C PRO A 35 -9.74 -2.68 13.52
N ALA A 36 -8.44 -2.41 13.64
CA ALA A 36 -7.91 -1.34 14.48
C ALA A 36 -8.33 0.06 14.02
N LEU A 37 -8.48 0.31 12.72
CA LEU A 37 -8.92 1.60 12.20
C LEU A 37 -10.40 1.84 12.47
N GLU A 38 -11.24 0.81 12.29
CA GLU A 38 -12.67 0.90 12.60
C GLU A 38 -12.91 1.10 14.10
N VAL A 39 -12.16 0.40 14.96
CA VAL A 39 -12.20 0.64 16.41
C VAL A 39 -11.71 2.05 16.76
N PHE A 40 -10.68 2.57 16.07
CA PHE A 40 -10.20 3.93 16.28
C PHE A 40 -11.23 4.99 15.87
N LYS A 41 -11.90 4.81 14.73
CA LYS A 41 -13.00 5.68 14.28
C LYS A 41 -14.17 5.66 15.27
N ALA A 42 -14.58 4.48 15.73
CA ALA A 42 -15.66 4.36 16.71
C ALA A 42 -15.35 5.10 18.02
N ARG A 43 -14.10 5.01 18.51
CA ARG A 43 -13.66 5.74 19.70
C ARG A 43 -13.58 7.26 19.47
N LEU A 44 -13.26 7.70 18.25
CA LEU A 44 -13.29 9.12 17.89
C LEU A 44 -14.71 9.65 17.82
N ASP A 45 -15.63 8.92 17.19
CA ASP A 45 -17.04 9.34 17.10
C ASP A 45 -17.69 9.45 18.49
N GLU A 46 -17.39 8.50 19.39
CA GLU A 46 -17.83 8.56 20.79
C GLU A 46 -17.20 9.76 21.54
N ALA A 47 -15.90 10.02 21.36
CA ALA A 47 -15.26 11.17 21.98
C ALA A 47 -15.83 12.51 21.47
N LEU A 48 -16.17 12.59 20.17
CA LEU A 48 -16.78 13.76 19.56
C LEU A 48 -18.24 13.94 19.99
N SER A 49 -19.01 12.86 20.16
CA SER A 49 -20.39 12.97 20.68
C SER A 49 -20.43 13.44 22.13
N ASN A 50 -19.40 13.11 22.91
CA ASN A 50 -19.27 13.55 24.30
C ASN A 50 -18.80 15.02 24.46
N LEU A 51 -18.45 15.69 23.35
CA LEU A 51 -18.01 17.10 23.34
C LEU A 51 -19.17 18.08 23.04
N VAL A 52 -20.31 17.58 22.55
CA VAL A 52 -21.54 18.36 22.27
C VAL A 52 -22.44 18.38 23.48
#